data_AF-A0A947WF38-F1
#
_entry.id   AF-A0A947WF38-F1
#
_cell.length_a   1.000
_cell.length_b   1.000
_cell.length_c   1.000
_cell.angle_alpha   90.00
_cell.angle_beta   90.00
_cell.angle_gamma   90.00
#
_symmetry.space_group_name_H-M   'P 1'
#
loop_
_entity.id
_entity.type
_entity.pdbx_description
1 polymer ?
#
loop_
_entity_poly.entity_id
_entity_poly.type
_entity_poly.pdbx_seq_one_letter_code
_entity_poly.pdbx_strand_id
1 'polypeptide(L)' 'FASETSHYVTNEAVQIFGGNGYSKEYPVERHFRDAKITEIYEGTSEAQRLVISGHRLR' A
#
# COMPACT_ATOMS: atom_id res chain seq x y z
N PHE A 1 5.56 -6.21 3.30
CA PHE A 1 6.46 -5.14 3.79
C PHE A 1 6.41 -3.90 2.90
N ALA A 2 7.10 -3.82 1.76
CA ALA A 2 7.15 -2.58 0.96
C ALA A 2 5.77 -2.11 0.47
N SER A 3 4.90 -3.03 0.06
CA SER A 3 3.50 -2.76 -0.32
C SER A 3 2.69 -2.18 0.84
N GLU A 4 2.72 -2.84 2.00
CA GLU A 4 2.05 -2.39 3.24
C GLU A 4 2.58 -1.02 3.70
N THR A 5 3.89 -0.78 3.59
CA THR A 5 4.50 0.53 3.88
C THR A 5 4.02 1.60 2.90
N SER A 6 3.96 1.30 1.61
CA SER A 6 3.45 2.23 0.59
C SER A 6 2.01 2.64 0.89
N HIS A 7 1.16 1.67 1.23
CA HIS A 7 -0.23 1.94 1.63
C HIS A 7 -0.29 2.81 2.89
N TYR A 8 0.47 2.47 3.93
CA TYR A 8 0.51 3.26 5.17
C TYR A 8 0.95 4.71 4.92
N VAL A 9 2.08 4.92 4.24
CA VAL A 9 2.64 6.26 4.02
C VAL A 9 1.71 7.12 3.17
N THR A 10 1.11 6.55 2.12
CA THR A 10 0.17 7.30 1.28
C THR A 10 -1.14 7.61 1.99
N ASN A 11 -1.61 6.72 2.87
CA ASN A 11 -2.77 6.99 3.74
C ASN A 11 -2.51 8.16 4.69
N GLU A 12 -1.36 8.15 5.38
CA GLU A 12 -0.98 9.25 6.28
C GLU A 12 -0.79 10.56 5.51
N ALA A 13 -0.25 10.51 4.28
CA ALA A 13 -0.11 11.69 3.44
C ALA A 13 -1.48 12.30 3.07
N VAL A 14 -2.50 11.49 2.75
CA VAL A 14 -3.86 11.99 2.53
C VAL A 14 -4.40 12.65 3.79
N GLN A 15 -4.19 12.03 4.97
CA GLN A 15 -4.65 12.57 6.25
C GLN A 15 -3.98 13.91 6.60
N ILE A 16 -2.67 14.06 6.35
CA ILE A 16 -1.92 15.31 6.58
C ILE A 16 -2.46 16.44 5.69
N PHE A 17 -2.83 16.14 4.45
CA PHE A 17 -3.40 17.12 3.52
C PHE A 17 -4.87 17.45 3.83
N GLY A 18 -5.52 16.72 4.75
CA GLY A 18 -6.92 16.92 5.12
C GLY A 18 -7.86 16.81 3.90
N GLY A 19 -8.84 17.70 3.80
CA GLY A 19 -9.79 17.70 2.67
C GLY A 19 -9.11 17.84 1.29
N ASN A 20 -7.97 18.54 1.23
CA ASN A 20 -7.20 18.67 0.00
C ASN A 20 -6.57 17.34 -0.44
N GLY A 21 -6.29 16.43 0.51
CA GLY A 21 -5.75 15.11 0.23
C GLY A 21 -6.71 14.19 -0.52
N TYR A 22 -8.00 14.53 -0.53
CA TYR A 22 -9.04 13.81 -1.27
C TYR A 22 -9.37 14.44 -2.63
N SER A 23 -8.80 15.63 -2.93
CA SER A 23 -8.98 16.31 -4.21
C SER A 23 -7.98 15.80 -5.25
N LYS A 24 -8.45 15.62 -6.49
CA LYS A 24 -7.61 15.27 -7.65
C LYS A 24 -6.64 16.37 -8.08
N GLU A 25 -6.76 17.57 -7.50
CA GLU A 25 -5.82 18.66 -7.71
C GLU A 25 -4.46 18.37 -7.04
N TYR A 26 -4.44 17.53 -6.00
CA TYR A 26 -3.23 17.15 -5.29
C TYR A 26 -2.83 15.71 -5.65
N PRO A 27 -1.55 15.45 -5.97
CA PRO A 27 -1.11 14.13 -6.44
C PRO A 27 -1.22 13.03 -5.37
N VAL A 28 -1.38 13.39 -4.10
CA VAL A 28 -1.43 12.46 -2.98
C VAL A 28 -2.60 11.48 -3.07
N GLU A 29 -3.76 11.90 -3.59
CA GLU A 29 -4.90 11.00 -3.81
C GLU A 29 -4.56 9.89 -4.81
N ARG A 30 -3.84 10.25 -5.88
CA ARG A 30 -3.42 9.30 -6.92
C ARG A 30 -2.43 8.31 -6.34
N HIS A 31 -1.46 8.79 -5.57
CA HIS A 31 -0.48 7.92 -4.92
C HIS A 31 -1.14 6.94 -3.95
N PHE A 32 -2.15 7.36 -3.19
CA PHE A 32 -2.93 6.46 -2.33
C PHE A 32 -3.66 5.37 -3.12
N ARG A 33 -4.31 5.72 -4.24
CA ARG A 33 -4.95 4.73 -5.11
C ARG A 33 -3.94 3.76 -5.74
N ASP A 34 -2.82 4.29 -6.24
CA ASP A 34 -1.78 3.49 -6.89
C ASP A 34 -1.07 2.58 -5.88
N ALA A 35 -0.95 2.98 -4.61
CA ALA A 35 -0.38 2.12 -3.57
C ALA A 35 -1.17 0.82 -3.38
N LYS A 36 -2.49 0.83 -3.62
CA LYS A 36 -3.34 -0.35 -3.36
C LYS A 36 -3.02 -1.54 -4.26
N ILE A 37 -2.66 -1.31 -5.53
CA ILE A 37 -2.38 -2.43 -6.46
C ILE A 37 -1.14 -3.22 -6.01
N THR A 38 -0.21 -2.58 -5.29
CA THR A 38 1.03 -3.21 -4.82
C THR A 38 0.81 -4.32 -3.79
N GLU A 39 -0.37 -4.39 -3.16
CA GLU A 39 -0.72 -5.46 -2.22
C GLU A 39 -1.36 -6.68 -2.91
N ILE A 40 -1.68 -6.57 -4.21
CA ILE A 40 -2.48 -7.55 -4.95
C ILE A 40 -1.65 -8.16 -6.09
N TYR A 41 -0.93 -7.31 -6.84
CA TYR A 41 -0.15 -7.73 -7.99
C TYR A 41 1.16 -8.45 -7.58
N GLU A 42 1.67 -9.34 -8.44
CA GLU A 42 2.82 -10.24 -8.17
C GLU A 42 2.63 -11.16 -6.94
N GLY A 43 1.38 -11.50 -6.64
CA GLY A 43 0.99 -12.30 -5.48
C GLY A 43 0.62 -11.42 -4.29
N THR A 44 -0.54 -11.72 -3.69
CA THR A 44 -1.06 -10.90 -2.59
C THR A 44 -0.13 -10.89 -1.38
N SER A 45 -0.23 -9.87 -0.53
CA SER A 45 0.51 -9.81 0.72
C SER A 45 0.33 -11.07 1.58
N GLU A 46 -0.86 -11.67 1.59
CA GLU A 46 -1.16 -12.96 2.23
C GLU A 46 -0.40 -14.12 1.57
N ALA A 47 -0.39 -14.19 0.23
CA ALA A 47 0.33 -15.23 -0.50
C ALA A 47 1.83 -15.17 -0.21
N GLN A 48 2.41 -13.97 -0.19
CA GLN A 48 3.82 -13.75 0.17
C GLN A 48 4.12 -14.23 1.60
N ARG A 49 3.22 -13.98 2.56
CA ARG A 49 3.38 -14.50 3.94
C ARG A 49 3.36 -16.03 4.01
N LEU A 50 2.53 -16.70 3.21
CA LEU A 50 2.51 -18.16 3.14
C LEU A 50 3.81 -18.72 2.57
N VAL A 51 4.34 -18.13 1.49
CA VAL A 51 5.63 -18.52 0.89
C VAL A 51 6.77 -18.39 1.91
N ILE A 52 6.87 -17.24 2.59
CA ILE A 52 7.90 -17.01 3.62
C ILE A 52 7.76 -18.01 4.77
N SER A 53 6.53 -18.28 5.22
CA SER A 53 6.27 -19.26 6.29
C SER A 53 6.69 -20.66 5.87
N GLY A 54 6.39 -21.06 4.64
CA GLY A 54 6.80 -22.35 4.08
C GLY A 54 8.33 -22.50 3.97
N HIS A 55 9.06 -21.43 3.66
CA HIS A 55 10.52 -21.43 3.69
C HIS A 55 11.10 -21.50 5.11
N ARG A 56 10.40 -20.98 6.11
CA ARG A 56 10.86 -20.95 7.51
C ARG A 56 10.56 -22.25 8.28
N LEU A 57 9.62 -23.06 7.78
CA LEU A 57 9.21 -24.34 8.37
C LEU A 57 9.94 -25.56 7.78
N ARG A 58 10.93 -25.33 6.91
CA ARG A 58 11.87 -26.36 6.41
C ARG A 58 13.19 -26.25 7.15
#